data_AF-A0AB36JEY9-F1
#
_entry.id   AF-A0AB36JEY9-F1
#
_cell.length_a   1.000
_cell.length_b   1.000
_cell.length_c   1.000
_cell.angle_alpha   90.00
_cell.angle_beta   90.00
_cell.angle_gamma   90.00
#
_symmetry.space_group_name_H-M   'P 1'
#
loop_
_entity.id
_entity.type
_entity.pdbx_description
1 polymer ?
#
loop_
_entity_poly.entity_id
_entity_poly.type
_entity_poly.pdbx_seq_one_letter_code
_entity_poly.pdbx_strand_id
1 'polypeptide(L)'
;MKKSNTTSVMAAVAVLSIVLLAGCTELPGRQSANNDLGKNITEDVQQNIGEVVKQELGKAAASVEQAVQDTATKVADEVKANSISKELSLSKEIGSASVLSMNNAVGEIEVTSTTGDQINVSATILAHNGSAHKADRQKILDDAEISIDVNGDTLKVSTSSKSNPKKDLWTWAQDKYGYSDFSINYTIEIPTRMDEYQITNNVGQIRLRNLDGNYRIVSNVGAIDIEGANITGKSTLESNTGSIRMDIAGMKSDSRLKATTNVGSLNAVLADGVKCSLVAKSDLGQIIGVEGGKRDVNGGGPLLSLSSDIGAITVE
;
A
#
# COMPACT_ATOMS: atom_id res chain seq x y z
N MET A 1 17.21 46.64 -12.95
CA MET A 1 16.11 46.00 -12.21
C MET A 1 15.56 44.85 -13.06
N LYS A 2 15.45 43.66 -12.45
CA LYS A 2 14.78 42.41 -12.88
C LYS A 2 15.03 41.88 -14.30
N LYS A 3 15.96 40.92 -14.37
CA LYS A 3 15.96 39.83 -15.36
C LYS A 3 15.23 38.65 -14.70
N SER A 4 14.11 38.20 -15.27
CA SER A 4 13.36 37.03 -14.79
C SER A 4 13.99 35.76 -15.36
N ASN A 5 14.53 34.91 -14.49
CA ASN A 5 14.99 33.56 -14.85
C ASN A 5 13.77 32.63 -14.93
N THR A 6 13.31 32.36 -16.14
CA THR A 6 12.41 31.25 -16.49
C THR A 6 13.26 30.03 -16.84
N THR A 7 13.70 29.27 -15.85
CA THR A 7 14.39 27.98 -16.07
C THR A 7 14.33 27.06 -14.85
N SER A 8 13.19 27.01 -14.16
CA SER A 8 13.07 26.19 -12.94
C SER A 8 11.72 25.52 -12.76
N VAL A 9 11.03 25.20 -13.87
CA VAL A 9 9.78 24.43 -13.85
C VAL A 9 9.80 23.44 -15.02
N MET A 10 10.60 22.37 -14.94
CA MET A 10 10.50 21.27 -15.91
C MET A 10 11.00 19.90 -15.39
N ALA A 11 11.05 19.67 -14.07
CA ALA A 11 11.56 18.40 -13.53
C ALA A 11 10.63 17.67 -12.54
N ALA A 12 9.35 18.08 -12.40
CA ALA A 12 8.44 17.50 -11.40
C ALA A 12 7.14 16.90 -11.96
N VAL A 13 7.08 16.53 -13.25
CA VAL A 13 5.85 15.99 -13.89
C VAL A 13 5.97 14.51 -14.29
N ALA A 14 6.99 13.78 -13.82
CA ALA A 14 7.23 12.41 -14.26
C ALA A 14 6.70 11.30 -13.33
N VAL A 15 6.20 11.59 -12.11
CA VAL A 15 5.88 10.51 -11.16
C VAL A 15 4.46 9.96 -11.31
N LEU A 16 3.51 10.72 -11.87
CA LEU A 16 2.18 10.17 -12.22
C LEU A 16 2.17 9.43 -13.57
N SER A 17 3.10 9.75 -14.48
CA SER A 17 3.17 9.17 -15.82
C SER A 17 4.05 7.92 -15.93
N ILE A 18 4.99 7.71 -14.99
CA ILE A 18 5.87 6.53 -15.00
C ILE A 18 5.20 5.30 -14.36
N VAL A 19 4.22 5.47 -13.45
CA VAL A 19 3.54 4.34 -12.81
C VAL A 19 2.41 3.75 -13.67
N LEU A 20 1.94 4.47 -14.70
CA LEU A 20 0.86 4.02 -15.60
C LEU A 20 1.35 3.36 -16.90
N LEU A 21 2.66 3.15 -17.08
CA LEU A 21 3.25 2.52 -18.27
C LEU A 21 4.01 1.21 -18.01
N ALA A 22 3.90 0.62 -16.82
CA ALA A 22 4.46 -0.72 -16.55
C ALA A 22 3.52 -1.88 -16.94
N GLY A 23 2.50 -1.60 -17.77
CA GLY A 23 1.75 -2.63 -18.48
C GLY A 23 2.52 -3.05 -19.74
N CYS A 24 3.03 -4.28 -19.72
CA CYS A 24 3.64 -5.01 -20.84
C CYS A 24 5.07 -4.60 -21.25
N THR A 25 6.07 -5.27 -20.67
CA THR A 25 7.13 -5.94 -21.46
C THR A 25 7.75 -7.06 -20.63
N GLU A 26 7.92 -8.23 -21.24
CA GLU A 26 8.65 -9.36 -20.69
C GLU A 26 10.11 -8.95 -20.42
N LEU A 27 10.63 -9.28 -19.24
CA LEU A 27 12.03 -9.12 -18.87
C LEU A 27 12.88 -10.17 -19.62
N PRO A 28 13.79 -9.79 -20.55
CA PRO A 28 14.77 -10.70 -21.09
C PRO A 28 16.01 -10.71 -20.19
N GLY A 29 16.45 -11.91 -19.82
CA GLY A 29 17.59 -12.12 -18.95
C GLY A 29 18.96 -11.85 -19.58
N ARG A 30 19.93 -11.69 -18.67
CA ARG A 30 21.35 -12.08 -18.75
C ARG A 30 22.05 -12.01 -20.12
N GLN A 31 23.01 -11.09 -20.24
CA GLN A 31 24.40 -11.44 -20.59
C GLN A 31 25.39 -10.34 -20.19
N SER A 32 26.54 -10.80 -19.67
CA SER A 32 27.65 -10.04 -19.12
C SER A 32 28.38 -9.17 -20.15
N ALA A 33 28.78 -7.95 -19.78
CA ALA A 33 29.95 -7.29 -20.33
C ALA A 33 30.46 -6.21 -19.35
N ASN A 34 31.72 -6.37 -18.95
CA ASN A 34 32.51 -5.40 -18.20
C ASN A 34 32.87 -4.19 -19.06
N ASN A 35 33.06 -3.07 -18.36
CA ASN A 35 33.91 -1.92 -18.66
C ASN A 35 33.53 -0.97 -19.81
N ASP A 36 33.82 0.30 -19.51
CA ASP A 36 33.86 1.48 -20.35
C ASP A 36 32.52 2.10 -20.75
N LEU A 37 32.04 2.99 -19.87
CA LEU A 37 31.57 4.33 -20.25
C LEU A 37 31.55 5.24 -19.00
N GLY A 38 32.70 5.31 -18.33
CA GLY A 38 33.06 6.39 -17.43
C GLY A 38 33.83 7.44 -18.20
N LYS A 39 33.14 8.46 -18.73
CA LYS A 39 33.72 9.79 -18.96
C LYS A 39 32.63 10.78 -19.33
N ASN A 40 32.66 11.92 -18.63
CA ASN A 40 31.86 13.12 -18.81
C ASN A 40 30.49 13.08 -18.11
N ILE A 41 30.50 13.26 -16.78
CA ILE A 41 29.77 14.32 -16.03
C ILE A 41 30.36 14.28 -14.63
N THR A 42 31.53 14.91 -14.42
CA THR A 42 32.00 15.27 -13.08
C THR A 42 32.99 16.40 -13.26
N GLU A 43 32.55 17.64 -13.01
CA GLU A 43 33.45 18.71 -12.54
C GLU A 43 32.69 19.87 -11.86
N ASP A 44 31.36 20.02 -12.04
CA ASP A 44 30.60 21.11 -11.37
C ASP A 44 29.67 20.69 -10.21
N VAL A 45 29.52 19.39 -9.91
CA VAL A 45 28.61 18.92 -8.84
C VAL A 45 29.35 18.51 -7.56
N GLN A 46 30.68 18.31 -7.61
CA GLN A 46 31.44 17.80 -6.46
C GLN A 46 32.02 18.86 -5.52
N GLN A 47 31.94 20.15 -5.84
CA GLN A 47 32.51 21.19 -4.96
C GLN A 47 31.57 21.72 -3.86
N ASN A 48 30.27 21.40 -3.88
CA ASN A 48 29.33 21.93 -2.86
C ASN A 48 28.75 20.88 -1.89
N ILE A 49 29.12 19.61 -2.00
CA ILE A 49 28.61 18.54 -1.11
C ILE A 49 29.72 18.03 -0.15
N GLY A 50 30.99 18.28 -0.47
CA GLY A 50 32.13 17.79 0.31
C GLY A 50 32.44 18.54 1.61
N GLU A 51 31.94 19.77 1.79
CA GLU A 51 32.28 20.60 2.96
C GLU A 51 31.18 20.66 4.03
N VAL A 52 29.96 20.20 3.72
CA VAL A 52 28.82 20.22 4.66
C VAL A 52 28.75 18.95 5.54
N VAL A 53 29.46 17.88 5.17
CA VAL A 53 29.29 16.55 5.80
C VAL A 53 30.22 16.31 7.01
N LYS A 54 31.04 17.28 7.43
CA LYS A 54 32.01 17.06 8.53
C LYS A 54 31.91 17.94 9.78
N GLN A 55 30.86 18.73 9.95
CA GLN A 55 30.62 19.42 11.23
C GLN A 55 29.14 19.36 11.60
N GLU A 56 28.86 19.02 12.86
CA GLU A 56 27.54 18.99 13.53
C GLU A 56 26.68 17.72 13.36
N LEU A 57 27.27 16.55 13.62
CA LEU A 57 26.51 15.39 14.08
C LEU A 57 26.01 15.65 15.51
N GLY A 58 24.74 16.08 15.63
CA GLY A 58 24.05 16.19 16.92
C GLY A 58 22.70 16.93 16.93
N LYS A 59 22.34 17.71 15.90
CA LYS A 59 21.06 18.48 15.89
C LYS A 59 20.27 18.51 14.56
N ALA A 60 20.66 17.72 13.56
CA ALA A 60 20.14 17.87 12.19
C ALA A 60 19.12 16.81 11.73
N ALA A 61 18.56 15.98 12.63
CA ALA A 61 17.53 14.99 12.23
C ALA A 61 16.16 15.66 12.01
N ALA A 62 15.72 16.51 12.95
CA ALA A 62 14.40 17.15 12.91
C ALA A 62 14.21 18.10 11.71
N SER A 63 15.26 18.80 11.28
CA SER A 63 15.19 19.70 10.11
C SER A 63 15.11 18.94 8.78
N VAL A 64 15.66 17.73 8.72
CA VAL A 64 15.58 16.87 7.53
C VAL A 64 14.21 16.21 7.46
N GLU A 65 13.67 15.73 8.58
CA GLU A 65 12.31 15.17 8.66
C GLU A 65 11.26 16.21 8.25
N GLN A 66 11.36 17.45 8.76
CA GLN A 66 10.45 18.53 8.40
C GLN A 66 10.53 18.88 6.91
N ALA A 67 11.73 18.97 6.34
CA ALA A 67 11.91 19.28 4.92
C ALA A 67 11.34 18.18 4.00
N VAL A 68 11.45 16.91 4.41
CA VAL A 68 10.84 15.76 3.69
C VAL A 68 9.32 15.82 3.78
N GLN A 69 8.76 16.10 4.97
CA GLN A 69 7.31 16.24 5.17
C GLN A 69 6.72 17.41 4.38
N ASP A 70 7.38 18.57 4.39
CA ASP A 70 6.93 19.77 3.66
C ASP A 70 6.94 19.52 2.14
N THR A 71 7.95 18.79 1.65
CA THR A 71 8.04 18.40 0.23
C THR A 71 6.96 17.39 -0.15
N ALA A 72 6.72 16.37 0.67
CA ALA A 72 5.66 15.39 0.45
C ALA A 72 4.27 16.05 0.43
N THR A 73 4.03 16.99 1.35
CA THR A 73 2.79 17.77 1.43
C THR A 73 2.59 18.61 0.17
N LYS A 74 3.63 19.32 -0.28
CA LYS A 74 3.56 20.14 -1.49
C LYS A 74 3.28 19.30 -2.75
N VAL A 75 3.91 18.13 -2.89
CA VAL A 75 3.63 17.21 -4.01
C VAL A 75 2.20 16.69 -3.95
N ALA A 76 1.70 16.33 -2.76
CA ALA A 76 0.32 15.90 -2.58
C ALA A 76 -0.69 17.01 -2.96
N ASP A 77 -0.41 18.25 -2.58
CA ASP A 77 -1.24 19.42 -2.90
C ASP A 77 -1.22 19.74 -4.40
N GLU A 78 -0.06 19.65 -5.07
CA GLU A 78 0.06 19.83 -6.52
C GLU A 78 -0.67 18.72 -7.30
N VAL A 79 -0.65 17.48 -6.81
CA VAL A 79 -1.41 16.36 -7.39
C VAL A 79 -2.91 16.59 -7.23
N LYS A 80 -3.36 17.02 -6.04
CA LYS A 80 -4.77 17.34 -5.77
C LYS A 80 -5.26 18.51 -6.65
N ALA A 81 -4.49 19.59 -6.75
CA ALA A 81 -4.83 20.76 -7.56
C ALA A 81 -4.96 20.43 -9.06
N ASN A 82 -4.22 19.43 -9.54
CA ASN A 82 -4.27 18.94 -10.91
C ASN A 82 -5.10 17.66 -11.05
N SER A 83 -6.05 17.41 -10.16
CA SER A 83 -6.97 16.27 -10.22
C SER A 83 -8.43 16.72 -10.27
N ILE A 84 -9.28 15.90 -10.89
CA ILE A 84 -10.71 15.93 -10.63
C ILE A 84 -11.00 14.83 -9.63
N SER A 85 -11.86 15.12 -8.66
CA SER A 85 -12.18 14.19 -7.57
C SER A 85 -13.69 13.99 -7.44
N LYS A 86 -14.05 12.81 -6.95
CA LYS A 86 -15.41 12.54 -6.47
C LYS A 86 -15.33 11.76 -5.16
N GLU A 87 -16.06 12.24 -4.18
CA GLU A 87 -16.26 11.55 -2.91
C GLU A 87 -17.61 10.83 -2.94
N LEU A 88 -17.60 9.61 -2.43
CA LEU A 88 -18.75 8.75 -2.27
C LEU A 88 -18.76 8.23 -0.83
N SER A 89 -19.95 8.12 -0.25
CA SER A 89 -20.12 7.46 1.04
C SER A 89 -21.39 6.60 1.02
N LEU A 90 -21.30 5.42 1.62
CA LEU A 90 -22.43 4.51 1.78
C LEU A 90 -22.32 3.82 3.13
N SER A 91 -23.44 3.78 3.85
CA SER A 91 -23.58 3.00 5.08
C SER A 91 -24.66 1.95 4.91
N LYS A 92 -24.43 0.73 5.43
CA LYS A 92 -25.35 -0.40 5.26
C LYS A 92 -25.21 -1.39 6.41
N GLU A 93 -26.32 -1.94 6.87
CA GLU A 93 -26.30 -3.07 7.80
C GLU A 93 -25.75 -4.33 7.13
N ILE A 94 -24.82 -5.01 7.78
CA ILE A 94 -24.13 -6.17 7.20
C ILE A 94 -24.80 -7.51 7.50
N GLY A 95 -25.90 -7.50 8.27
CA GLY A 95 -26.59 -8.70 8.73
C GLY A 95 -25.62 -9.64 9.46
N SER A 96 -25.62 -10.91 9.09
CA SER A 96 -24.74 -11.94 9.64
C SER A 96 -23.41 -12.10 8.91
N ALA A 97 -23.07 -11.21 7.98
CA ALA A 97 -21.77 -11.27 7.30
C ALA A 97 -20.63 -11.08 8.30
N SER A 98 -19.56 -11.85 8.12
CA SER A 98 -18.34 -11.78 8.94
C SER A 98 -17.06 -11.64 8.11
N VAL A 99 -17.14 -11.81 6.79
CA VAL A 99 -16.00 -11.71 5.86
C VAL A 99 -16.08 -10.41 5.05
N LEU A 100 -15.04 -9.58 5.10
CA LEU A 100 -14.88 -8.42 4.21
C LEU A 100 -14.05 -8.84 2.98
N SER A 101 -14.59 -8.63 1.79
CA SER A 101 -13.89 -8.89 0.53
C SER A 101 -13.72 -7.63 -0.32
N MET A 102 -12.50 -7.33 -0.74
CA MET A 102 -12.17 -6.15 -1.54
C MET A 102 -11.08 -6.41 -2.57
N ASN A 103 -11.23 -5.77 -3.74
CA ASN A 103 -10.21 -5.71 -4.76
C ASN A 103 -10.07 -4.26 -5.23
N ASN A 104 -8.86 -3.71 -5.18
CA ASN A 104 -8.57 -2.34 -5.63
C ASN A 104 -7.42 -2.36 -6.64
N ALA A 105 -7.62 -1.76 -7.81
CA ALA A 105 -6.57 -1.70 -8.82
C ALA A 105 -5.49 -0.66 -8.46
N VAL A 106 -5.89 0.57 -8.14
CA VAL A 106 -4.95 1.65 -7.82
C VAL A 106 -5.51 2.52 -6.71
N GLY A 107 -4.72 2.79 -5.68
CA GLY A 107 -5.08 3.64 -4.56
C GLY A 107 -4.94 2.92 -3.23
N GLU A 108 -5.44 3.55 -2.18
CA GLU A 108 -5.28 3.07 -0.81
C GLU A 108 -6.55 2.38 -0.30
N ILE A 109 -6.39 1.42 0.62
CA ILE A 109 -7.49 0.83 1.38
C ILE A 109 -7.13 0.96 2.85
N GLU A 110 -7.98 1.62 3.63
CA GLU A 110 -7.90 1.66 5.07
C GLU A 110 -9.15 1.02 5.68
N VAL A 111 -8.94 0.09 6.61
CA VAL A 111 -10.01 -0.59 7.35
C VAL A 111 -9.77 -0.48 8.85
N THR A 112 -10.81 -0.03 9.55
CA THR A 112 -10.85 0.11 11.01
C THR A 112 -12.12 -0.54 11.56
N SER A 113 -12.10 -0.93 12.83
CA SER A 113 -13.31 -1.42 13.51
C SER A 113 -14.14 -0.27 14.07
N THR A 114 -15.46 -0.39 14.04
CA THR A 114 -16.40 0.51 14.71
C THR A 114 -17.42 -0.27 15.54
N THR A 115 -17.99 0.41 16.54
CA THR A 115 -19.08 -0.15 17.35
C THR A 115 -20.40 -0.04 16.59
N GLY A 116 -21.11 -1.14 16.41
CA GLY A 116 -22.42 -1.18 15.75
C GLY A 116 -22.54 -2.32 14.74
N ASP A 117 -23.61 -2.28 13.95
CA ASP A 117 -23.96 -3.36 13.01
C ASP A 117 -23.87 -2.97 11.54
N GLN A 118 -23.42 -1.75 11.27
CA GLN A 118 -23.29 -1.17 9.95
C GLN A 118 -21.83 -1.09 9.52
N ILE A 119 -21.59 -1.32 8.24
CA ILE A 119 -20.36 -0.92 7.57
C ILE A 119 -20.53 0.52 7.06
N ASN A 120 -19.51 1.35 7.27
CA ASN A 120 -19.41 2.67 6.66
C ASN A 120 -18.27 2.64 5.63
N VAL A 121 -18.59 2.91 4.37
CA VAL A 121 -17.62 2.96 3.28
C VAL A 121 -17.56 4.37 2.76
N SER A 122 -16.37 4.96 2.76
CA SER A 122 -16.07 6.19 2.02
C SER A 122 -15.05 5.87 0.94
N ALA A 123 -15.28 6.40 -0.27
CA ALA A 123 -14.40 6.24 -1.41
C ALA A 123 -14.11 7.59 -2.06
N THR A 124 -12.84 7.91 -2.26
CA THR A 124 -12.39 9.10 -2.98
C THR A 124 -11.76 8.66 -4.29
N ILE A 125 -12.41 8.99 -5.40
CA ILE A 125 -11.94 8.71 -6.75
C ILE A 125 -11.14 9.92 -7.23
N LEU A 126 -9.91 9.71 -7.69
CA LEU A 126 -9.02 10.74 -8.19
C LEU A 126 -8.60 10.42 -9.62
N ALA A 127 -8.83 11.36 -10.54
CA ALA A 127 -8.36 11.26 -11.91
C ALA A 127 -7.55 12.51 -12.27
N HIS A 128 -6.53 12.34 -13.12
CA HIS A 128 -5.72 13.48 -13.56
C HIS A 128 -6.57 14.50 -14.34
N ASN A 129 -6.48 15.78 -13.97
CA ASN A 129 -7.18 16.91 -14.61
C ASN A 129 -6.38 17.43 -15.81
N GLY A 130 -5.92 16.51 -16.66
CA GLY A 130 -5.35 16.84 -17.96
C GLY A 130 -6.44 17.30 -18.93
N SER A 131 -6.07 18.12 -19.92
CA SER A 131 -7.00 18.53 -20.99
C SER A 131 -7.49 17.34 -21.82
N ALA A 132 -6.63 16.33 -22.00
CA ALA A 132 -7.00 15.08 -22.65
C ALA A 132 -8.02 14.31 -21.81
N HIS A 133 -9.13 13.92 -22.45
CA HIS A 133 -10.17 13.08 -21.87
C HIS A 133 -10.95 13.66 -20.68
N LYS A 134 -10.80 14.96 -20.35
CA LYS A 134 -11.46 15.60 -19.21
C LYS A 134 -12.97 15.32 -19.11
N ALA A 135 -13.69 15.47 -20.22
CA ALA A 135 -15.13 15.26 -20.26
C ALA A 135 -15.53 13.80 -19.98
N ASP A 136 -14.73 12.84 -20.44
CA ASP A 136 -15.00 11.43 -20.22
C ASP A 136 -14.63 11.00 -18.79
N ARG A 137 -13.53 11.52 -18.24
CA ARG A 137 -13.21 11.35 -16.80
C ARG A 137 -14.32 11.88 -15.91
N GLN A 138 -14.89 13.04 -16.24
CA GLN A 138 -16.04 13.55 -15.50
C GLN A 138 -17.24 12.60 -15.60
N LYS A 139 -17.55 12.04 -16.78
CA LYS A 139 -18.60 11.02 -16.92
C LYS A 139 -18.31 9.75 -16.12
N ILE A 140 -17.06 9.31 -16.06
CA ILE A 140 -16.64 8.15 -15.25
C ILE A 140 -16.92 8.44 -13.77
N LEU A 141 -16.48 9.60 -13.27
CA LEU A 141 -16.76 10.03 -11.91
C LEU A 141 -18.27 10.10 -11.68
N ASP A 142 -19.04 10.78 -12.53
CA ASP A 142 -20.49 10.95 -12.35
C ASP A 142 -21.25 9.62 -12.28
N ASP A 143 -20.83 8.64 -13.09
CA ASP A 143 -21.40 7.29 -13.17
C ASP A 143 -20.92 6.37 -12.02
N ALA A 144 -19.91 6.77 -11.24
CA ALA A 144 -19.42 5.96 -10.13
C ALA A 144 -20.38 5.95 -8.94
N GLU A 145 -20.54 4.78 -8.33
CA GLU A 145 -21.21 4.53 -7.05
C GLU A 145 -20.52 3.44 -6.24
N ILE A 146 -20.71 3.43 -4.92
CA ILE A 146 -20.26 2.33 -4.06
C ILE A 146 -21.26 1.19 -4.13
N SER A 147 -20.75 -0.03 -4.31
CA SER A 147 -21.51 -1.28 -4.26
C SER A 147 -21.09 -2.13 -3.07
N ILE A 148 -22.09 -2.57 -2.29
CA ILE A 148 -21.94 -3.48 -1.15
C ILE A 148 -22.84 -4.69 -1.39
N ASP A 149 -22.24 -5.78 -1.84
CA ASP A 149 -22.91 -7.05 -2.15
C ASP A 149 -22.70 -8.05 -1.02
N VAL A 150 -23.80 -8.55 -0.46
CA VAL A 150 -23.76 -9.58 0.58
C VAL A 150 -24.14 -10.92 -0.05
N ASN A 151 -23.22 -11.88 0.01
CA ASN A 151 -23.43 -13.25 -0.44
C ASN A 151 -23.01 -14.22 0.67
N GLY A 152 -24.00 -14.79 1.37
CA GLY A 152 -23.75 -15.63 2.53
C GLY A 152 -23.09 -14.83 3.67
N ASP A 153 -21.91 -15.29 4.10
CA ASP A 153 -21.08 -14.65 5.12
C ASP A 153 -20.20 -13.52 4.58
N THR A 154 -20.12 -13.39 3.25
CA THR A 154 -19.16 -12.51 2.59
C THR A 154 -19.82 -11.22 2.13
N LEU A 155 -19.25 -10.12 2.60
CA LEU A 155 -19.59 -8.77 2.20
C LEU A 155 -18.51 -8.25 1.26
N LYS A 156 -18.86 -8.06 -0.01
CA LYS A 156 -17.98 -7.53 -1.04
C LYS A 156 -18.19 -6.03 -1.19
N VAL A 157 -17.12 -5.26 -1.02
CA VAL A 157 -17.11 -3.80 -1.24
C VAL A 157 -16.34 -3.47 -2.51
N SER A 158 -16.92 -2.64 -3.37
CA SER A 158 -16.26 -2.11 -4.56
C SER A 158 -16.89 -0.80 -5.01
N THR A 159 -16.23 -0.11 -5.95
CA THR A 159 -16.87 0.97 -6.71
C THR A 159 -17.31 0.40 -8.07
N SER A 160 -18.55 0.63 -8.45
CA SER A 160 -19.16 0.18 -9.71
C SER A 160 -19.68 1.35 -10.54
N SER A 161 -20.07 1.04 -11.76
CA SER A 161 -20.79 1.95 -12.65
C SER A 161 -22.30 1.87 -12.40
N LYS A 162 -22.97 3.00 -12.22
CA LYS A 162 -24.45 3.11 -12.17
C LYS A 162 -25.09 2.55 -13.43
N SER A 163 -24.46 2.79 -14.58
CA SER A 163 -24.95 2.30 -15.86
C SER A 163 -24.68 0.81 -16.09
N ASN A 164 -23.77 0.19 -15.33
CA ASN A 164 -23.52 -1.24 -15.35
C ASN A 164 -23.06 -1.77 -13.98
N PRO A 165 -23.99 -1.99 -13.02
CA PRO A 165 -23.64 -2.30 -11.63
C PRO A 165 -22.91 -3.63 -11.43
N LYS A 166 -22.93 -4.52 -12.43
CA LYS A 166 -22.24 -5.82 -12.38
C LYS A 166 -20.74 -5.73 -12.63
N LYS A 167 -20.24 -4.58 -13.09
CA LYS A 167 -18.82 -4.34 -13.38
C LYS A 167 -18.25 -3.35 -12.37
N ASP A 168 -17.04 -3.61 -11.89
CA ASP A 168 -16.28 -2.61 -11.18
C ASP A 168 -15.97 -1.42 -12.11
N LEU A 169 -15.72 -0.27 -11.50
CA LEU A 169 -15.55 0.98 -12.24
C LEU A 169 -14.38 0.94 -13.22
N TRP A 170 -13.26 0.27 -12.88
CA TRP A 170 -12.10 0.17 -13.78
C TRP A 170 -12.43 -0.66 -15.02
N THR A 171 -13.01 -1.85 -14.84
CA THR A 171 -13.41 -2.71 -15.96
C THR A 171 -14.43 -2.00 -16.85
N TRP A 172 -15.44 -1.35 -16.27
CA TRP A 172 -16.42 -0.60 -17.06
C TRP A 172 -15.80 0.57 -17.82
N ALA A 173 -14.92 1.35 -17.17
CA ALA A 173 -14.28 2.50 -17.80
C ALA A 173 -13.36 2.06 -18.95
N GLN A 174 -12.60 0.99 -18.74
CA GLN A 174 -11.74 0.39 -19.75
C GLN A 174 -12.56 -0.10 -20.97
N ASP A 175 -13.68 -0.78 -20.74
CA ASP A 175 -14.55 -1.28 -21.81
C ASP A 175 -15.24 -0.15 -22.59
N LYS A 176 -15.66 0.92 -21.91
CA LYS A 176 -16.47 2.00 -22.50
C LYS A 176 -15.63 3.11 -23.13
N TYR A 177 -14.51 3.47 -22.51
CA TYR A 177 -13.68 4.62 -22.90
C TYR A 177 -12.29 4.22 -23.40
N GLY A 178 -11.87 2.97 -23.21
CA GLY A 178 -10.55 2.48 -23.61
C GLY A 178 -9.44 2.76 -22.61
N TYR A 179 -9.76 3.30 -21.44
CA TYR A 179 -8.80 3.56 -20.36
C TYR A 179 -9.50 3.60 -18.99
N SER A 180 -8.71 3.40 -17.93
CA SER A 180 -9.17 3.44 -16.53
C SER A 180 -8.11 4.05 -15.62
N ASP A 181 -7.53 5.17 -16.04
CA ASP A 181 -6.45 5.89 -15.35
C ASP A 181 -7.00 6.83 -14.26
N PHE A 182 -7.45 6.20 -13.18
CA PHE A 182 -7.85 6.85 -11.94
C PHE A 182 -7.50 5.95 -10.74
N SER A 183 -7.32 6.56 -9.58
CA SER A 183 -7.19 5.85 -8.31
C SER A 183 -8.47 5.94 -7.50
N ILE A 184 -8.70 4.95 -6.65
CA ILE A 184 -9.76 4.96 -5.66
C ILE A 184 -9.14 4.66 -4.29
N ASN A 185 -9.29 5.61 -3.38
CA ASN A 185 -8.90 5.47 -1.99
C ASN A 185 -10.13 5.15 -1.16
N TYR A 186 -10.08 4.06 -0.39
CA TYR A 186 -11.16 3.62 0.48
C TYR A 186 -10.80 3.85 1.95
N THR A 187 -11.76 4.35 2.71
CA THR A 187 -11.76 4.35 4.18
C THR A 187 -13.00 3.61 4.64
N ILE A 188 -12.82 2.54 5.40
CA ILE A 188 -13.89 1.62 5.75
C ILE A 188 -13.90 1.38 7.25
N GLU A 189 -15.05 1.60 7.86
CA GLU A 189 -15.32 1.21 9.23
C GLU A 189 -16.23 -0.01 9.22
N ILE A 190 -15.79 -1.10 9.84
CA ILE A 190 -16.54 -2.36 9.92
C ILE A 190 -16.96 -2.70 11.34
N PRO A 191 -18.10 -3.38 11.54
CA PRO A 191 -18.47 -3.95 12.83
C PRO A 191 -17.39 -4.87 13.40
N THR A 192 -17.18 -4.83 14.71
CA THR A 192 -16.20 -5.67 15.44
C THR A 192 -16.44 -7.17 15.31
N ARG A 193 -17.63 -7.61 14.87
CA ARG A 193 -17.93 -9.03 14.63
C ARG A 193 -17.30 -9.60 13.35
N MET A 194 -16.81 -8.74 12.45
CA MET A 194 -16.15 -9.20 11.24
C MET A 194 -14.77 -9.76 11.58
N ASP A 195 -14.51 -10.98 11.16
CA ASP A 195 -13.37 -11.77 11.61
C ASP A 195 -12.54 -12.39 10.47
N GLU A 196 -12.85 -12.08 9.21
CA GLU A 196 -12.01 -12.42 8.07
C GLU A 196 -11.90 -11.26 7.06
N TYR A 197 -10.68 -10.95 6.65
CA TYR A 197 -10.36 -9.84 5.75
C TYR A 197 -9.65 -10.36 4.50
N GLN A 198 -10.33 -10.31 3.37
CA GLN A 198 -9.84 -10.76 2.06
C GLN A 198 -9.64 -9.54 1.16
N ILE A 199 -8.41 -9.01 1.12
CA ILE A 199 -8.15 -7.72 0.48
C ILE A 199 -6.98 -7.86 -0.50
N THR A 200 -7.24 -7.52 -1.76
CA THR A 200 -6.21 -7.42 -2.79
C THR A 200 -6.07 -5.98 -3.26
N ASN A 201 -4.84 -5.48 -3.33
CA ASN A 201 -4.54 -4.20 -3.94
C ASN A 201 -3.38 -4.33 -4.93
N ASN A 202 -3.58 -3.91 -6.18
CA ASN A 202 -2.54 -4.05 -7.19
C ASN A 202 -1.47 -2.97 -7.02
N VAL A 203 -1.87 -1.70 -6.88
CA VAL A 203 -0.95 -0.59 -6.67
C VAL A 203 -1.47 0.30 -5.54
N GLY A 204 -0.65 0.51 -4.51
CA GLY A 204 -0.98 1.39 -3.39
C GLY A 204 -0.77 0.72 -2.03
N GLN A 205 -1.52 1.18 -1.03
CA GLN A 205 -1.31 0.77 0.36
C GLN A 205 -2.57 0.14 0.94
N ILE A 206 -2.40 -0.93 1.72
CA ILE A 206 -3.44 -1.54 2.53
C ILE A 206 -3.10 -1.27 4.00
N ARG A 207 -4.00 -0.60 4.72
CA ARG A 207 -3.89 -0.31 6.15
C ARG A 207 -5.02 -0.97 6.92
N LEU A 208 -4.70 -1.80 7.91
CA LEU A 208 -5.66 -2.46 8.77
C LEU A 208 -5.35 -2.13 10.23
N ARG A 209 -6.31 -1.60 10.98
CA ARG A 209 -6.08 -1.10 12.35
C ARG A 209 -7.00 -1.76 13.36
N ASN A 210 -6.41 -2.33 14.42
CA ASN A 210 -7.10 -2.87 15.59
C ASN A 210 -8.18 -3.89 15.22
N LEU A 211 -7.82 -4.82 14.34
CA LEU A 211 -8.74 -5.86 13.86
C LEU A 211 -8.39 -7.21 14.49
N ASP A 212 -9.42 -8.03 14.68
CA ASP A 212 -9.29 -9.38 15.24
C ASP A 212 -9.77 -10.37 14.18
N GLY A 213 -8.93 -11.31 13.74
CA GLY A 213 -9.39 -12.22 12.70
C GLY A 213 -8.34 -12.99 11.92
N ASN A 214 -8.82 -13.48 10.78
CA ASN A 214 -8.06 -14.08 9.71
C ASN A 214 -7.76 -13.04 8.64
N TYR A 215 -6.52 -13.00 8.18
CA TYR A 215 -6.06 -12.04 7.19
C TYR A 215 -5.68 -12.78 5.91
N ARG A 216 -6.24 -12.39 4.78
CA ARG A 216 -5.84 -12.85 3.44
C ARG A 216 -5.58 -11.62 2.60
N ILE A 217 -4.37 -11.08 2.73
CA ILE A 217 -4.00 -9.78 2.20
C ILE A 217 -2.95 -9.94 1.11
N VAL A 218 -3.20 -9.36 -0.06
CA VAL A 218 -2.29 -9.40 -1.20
C VAL A 218 -2.03 -7.99 -1.70
N SER A 219 -0.76 -7.60 -1.79
CA SER A 219 -0.31 -6.36 -2.43
C SER A 219 0.65 -6.69 -3.57
N ASN A 220 0.36 -6.23 -4.79
CA ASN A 220 1.29 -6.46 -5.90
C ASN A 220 2.45 -5.45 -5.85
N VAL A 221 2.13 -4.16 -5.80
CA VAL A 221 3.12 -3.08 -5.68
C VAL A 221 2.68 -2.08 -4.62
N GLY A 222 3.43 -2.02 -3.52
CA GLY A 222 3.19 -1.03 -2.47
C GLY A 222 3.37 -1.60 -1.06
N ALA A 223 2.49 -1.24 -0.13
CA ALA A 223 2.68 -1.57 1.28
C ALA A 223 1.46 -2.23 1.91
N ILE A 224 1.71 -3.19 2.79
CA ILE A 224 0.73 -3.71 3.75
C ILE A 224 1.18 -3.22 5.13
N ASP A 225 0.28 -2.53 5.84
CA ASP A 225 0.53 -2.00 7.17
C ASP A 225 -0.61 -2.43 8.10
N ILE A 226 -0.31 -3.34 9.02
CA ILE A 226 -1.26 -3.89 9.98
C ILE A 226 -0.84 -3.44 11.37
N GLU A 227 -1.77 -2.82 12.10
CA GLU A 227 -1.54 -2.32 13.46
C GLU A 227 -2.49 -2.98 14.46
N GLY A 228 -1.96 -3.39 15.61
CA GLY A 228 -2.75 -3.92 16.72
C GLY A 228 -3.53 -5.18 16.39
N ALA A 229 -2.98 -6.08 15.57
CA ALA A 229 -3.72 -7.25 15.10
C ALA A 229 -3.77 -8.39 16.12
N ASN A 230 -4.95 -9.00 16.29
CA ASN A 230 -5.10 -10.29 16.95
C ASN A 230 -5.37 -11.40 15.94
N ILE A 231 -4.41 -12.30 15.77
CA ILE A 231 -4.50 -13.40 14.82
C ILE A 231 -5.28 -14.57 15.44
N THR A 232 -6.53 -14.76 15.01
CA THR A 232 -7.44 -15.75 15.60
C THR A 232 -7.46 -17.09 14.87
N GLY A 233 -6.97 -17.14 13.63
CA GLY A 233 -6.89 -18.37 12.83
C GLY A 233 -5.79 -18.35 11.79
N LYS A 234 -6.07 -18.80 10.56
CA LYS A 234 -5.06 -18.96 9.52
C LYS A 234 -4.99 -17.72 8.63
N SER A 235 -3.83 -17.08 8.64
CA SER A 235 -3.60 -15.80 7.96
C SER A 235 -2.40 -15.86 7.01
N THR A 236 -2.53 -15.14 5.90
CA THR A 236 -1.54 -14.97 4.84
C THR A 236 -1.45 -13.50 4.42
N LEU A 237 -0.24 -12.95 4.45
CA LEU A 237 0.10 -11.63 3.92
C LEU A 237 1.12 -11.81 2.80
N GLU A 238 0.83 -11.31 1.60
CA GLU A 238 1.70 -11.50 0.44
C GLU A 238 1.97 -10.16 -0.23
N SER A 239 3.25 -9.84 -0.44
CA SER A 239 3.69 -8.66 -1.20
C SER A 239 4.60 -9.09 -2.35
N ASN A 240 4.26 -8.74 -3.59
CA ASN A 240 5.18 -9.04 -4.71
C ASN A 240 6.34 -8.03 -4.73
N THR A 241 6.06 -6.75 -4.58
CA THR A 241 7.08 -5.70 -4.50
C THR A 241 6.67 -4.62 -3.51
N GLY A 242 7.44 -4.50 -2.44
CA GLY A 242 7.29 -3.47 -1.42
C GLY A 242 7.35 -4.04 -0.01
N SER A 243 6.64 -3.44 0.93
CA SER A 243 6.82 -3.70 2.36
C SER A 243 5.60 -4.31 3.03
N ILE A 244 5.85 -5.15 4.04
CA ILE A 244 4.83 -5.56 5.01
C ILE A 244 5.31 -5.12 6.38
N ARG A 245 4.53 -4.28 7.05
CA ARG A 245 4.66 -3.96 8.47
C ARG A 245 3.49 -4.61 9.19
N MET A 246 3.77 -5.34 10.27
CA MET A 246 2.74 -5.93 11.12
C MET A 246 3.09 -5.69 12.59
N ASP A 247 2.19 -5.07 13.32
CA ASP A 247 2.18 -4.99 14.77
C ASP A 247 1.14 -6.00 15.29
N ILE A 248 1.63 -7.02 15.99
CA ILE A 248 0.86 -8.17 16.44
C ILE A 248 0.61 -8.02 17.95
N ALA A 249 -0.64 -7.71 18.29
CA ALA A 249 -1.10 -7.61 19.67
C ALA A 249 -1.32 -9.00 20.30
N GLY A 250 -1.68 -10.01 19.49
CA GLY A 250 -2.00 -11.33 20.00
C GLY A 250 -2.09 -12.42 18.94
N MET A 251 -1.90 -13.66 19.37
CA MET A 251 -2.12 -14.85 18.54
C MET A 251 -2.83 -15.93 19.38
N LYS A 252 -3.96 -16.44 18.86
CA LYS A 252 -4.67 -17.57 19.47
C LYS A 252 -3.86 -18.87 19.32
N SER A 253 -3.98 -19.82 20.24
CA SER A 253 -3.13 -21.02 20.32
C SER A 253 -3.10 -21.89 19.07
N ASP A 254 -4.19 -21.96 18.31
CA ASP A 254 -4.35 -22.72 17.07
C ASP A 254 -4.14 -21.88 15.79
N SER A 255 -3.76 -20.62 15.95
CA SER A 255 -3.60 -19.68 14.85
C SER A 255 -2.24 -19.81 14.16
N ARG A 256 -2.16 -19.20 12.97
CA ARG A 256 -0.89 -19.03 12.27
C ARG A 256 -0.93 -17.81 11.36
N LEU A 257 0.19 -17.12 11.27
CA LEU A 257 0.41 -16.04 10.32
C LEU A 257 1.60 -16.39 9.43
N LYS A 258 1.39 -16.36 8.11
CA LYS A 258 2.46 -16.44 7.11
C LYS A 258 2.53 -15.10 6.40
N ALA A 259 3.68 -14.43 6.45
CA ALA A 259 3.94 -13.21 5.71
C ALA A 259 5.10 -13.42 4.74
N THR A 260 4.90 -13.08 3.48
CA THR A 260 5.90 -13.27 2.42
C THR A 260 6.06 -12.04 1.55
N THR A 261 7.30 -11.71 1.19
CA THR A 261 7.61 -10.73 0.15
C THR A 261 8.56 -11.31 -0.89
N ASN A 262 8.34 -11.05 -2.18
CA ASN A 262 9.32 -11.43 -3.20
C ASN A 262 10.46 -10.40 -3.23
N VAL A 263 10.11 -9.11 -3.27
CA VAL A 263 11.10 -8.02 -3.24
C VAL A 263 10.66 -6.95 -2.27
N GLY A 264 11.42 -6.76 -1.20
CA GLY A 264 11.26 -5.68 -0.23
C GLY A 264 11.37 -6.15 1.22
N SER A 265 10.77 -5.41 2.14
CA SER A 265 11.00 -5.59 3.57
C SER A 265 9.81 -6.18 4.31
N LEU A 266 10.10 -6.99 5.33
CA LEU A 266 9.13 -7.43 6.33
C LEU A 266 9.56 -6.86 7.68
N ASN A 267 8.67 -6.15 8.37
CA ASN A 267 8.85 -5.74 9.75
C ASN A 267 7.72 -6.32 10.60
N ALA A 268 8.06 -7.13 11.59
CA ALA A 268 7.14 -7.66 12.57
C ALA A 268 7.47 -7.13 13.96
N VAL A 269 6.51 -6.44 14.58
CA VAL A 269 6.57 -5.96 15.96
C VAL A 269 5.66 -6.85 16.80
N LEU A 270 6.17 -7.44 17.86
CA LEU A 270 5.41 -8.32 18.76
C LEU A 270 5.14 -7.61 20.08
N ALA A 271 3.86 -7.51 20.48
CA ALA A 271 3.51 -6.98 21.79
C ALA A 271 4.09 -7.84 22.93
N ASP A 272 4.33 -7.20 24.08
CA ASP A 272 4.84 -7.87 25.27
C ASP A 272 3.98 -9.08 25.65
N GLY A 273 4.63 -10.24 25.80
CA GLY A 273 3.96 -11.48 26.20
C GLY A 273 3.29 -12.26 25.07
N VAL A 274 3.32 -11.78 23.82
CA VAL A 274 2.92 -12.59 22.66
C VAL A 274 3.73 -13.88 22.62
N LYS A 275 3.03 -15.01 22.60
CA LYS A 275 3.63 -16.34 22.53
C LYS A 275 3.50 -16.88 21.12
N CYS A 276 4.62 -17.22 20.48
CA CYS A 276 4.60 -17.80 19.16
C CYS A 276 5.86 -18.63 18.89
N SER A 277 5.75 -19.60 17.99
CA SER A 277 6.91 -20.17 17.33
C SER A 277 7.18 -19.34 16.08
N LEU A 278 8.26 -18.58 16.09
CA LEU A 278 8.69 -17.72 15.00
C LEU A 278 9.60 -18.49 14.04
N VAL A 279 9.38 -18.33 12.75
CA VAL A 279 10.26 -18.80 11.67
C VAL A 279 10.58 -17.62 10.77
N ALA A 280 11.85 -17.27 10.63
CA ALA A 280 12.31 -16.22 9.73
C ALA A 280 13.29 -16.78 8.68
N LYS A 281 13.03 -16.50 7.40
CA LYS A 281 13.88 -16.93 6.28
C LYS A 281 14.04 -15.78 5.26
N SER A 282 15.27 -15.45 4.90
CA SER A 282 15.56 -14.56 3.79
C SER A 282 16.53 -15.27 2.85
N ASP A 283 16.24 -15.30 1.55
CA ASP A 283 17.12 -15.92 0.55
C ASP A 283 18.26 -14.95 0.18
N LEU A 284 17.94 -13.70 -0.10
CA LEU A 284 18.91 -12.62 -0.31
C LEU A 284 18.54 -11.38 0.52
N GLY A 285 19.09 -11.27 1.72
CA GLY A 285 18.86 -10.14 2.60
C GLY A 285 19.39 -10.37 3.99
N GLN A 286 19.01 -9.48 4.91
CA GLN A 286 19.40 -9.56 6.32
C GLN A 286 18.18 -9.88 7.18
N ILE A 287 18.40 -10.68 8.22
CA ILE A 287 17.44 -10.89 9.29
C ILE A 287 17.98 -10.17 10.53
N ILE A 288 17.19 -9.27 11.10
CA ILE A 288 17.56 -8.41 12.23
C ILE A 288 16.60 -8.67 13.40
N GLY A 289 17.13 -8.68 14.63
CA GLY A 289 16.37 -8.89 15.87
C GLY A 289 16.21 -10.36 16.28
N VAL A 290 16.33 -11.28 15.33
CA VAL A 290 16.32 -12.73 15.57
C VAL A 290 17.36 -13.46 14.74
N GLU A 291 17.81 -14.62 15.22
CA GLU A 291 18.56 -15.56 14.39
C GLU A 291 17.62 -16.17 13.34
N GLY A 292 18.12 -16.40 12.12
CA GLY A 292 17.36 -17.07 11.07
C GLY A 292 16.99 -18.50 11.47
N GLY A 293 15.84 -18.98 10.99
CA GLY A 293 15.30 -20.31 11.32
C GLY A 293 14.17 -20.25 12.35
N LYS A 294 13.97 -21.35 13.10
CA LYS A 294 12.87 -21.50 14.07
C LYS A 294 13.31 -21.12 15.48
N ARG A 295 12.54 -20.28 16.16
CA ARG A 295 12.73 -19.89 17.56
C ARG A 295 11.38 -19.76 18.26
N ASP A 296 11.32 -20.15 19.53
CA ASP A 296 10.15 -19.90 20.36
C ASP A 296 10.26 -18.55 21.08
N VAL A 297 9.21 -17.74 20.96
CA VAL A 297 9.01 -16.45 21.64
C VAL A 297 8.06 -16.68 22.81
N ASN A 298 8.44 -16.24 24.02
CA ASN A 298 7.66 -16.34 25.26
C ASN A 298 7.09 -17.75 25.56
N GLY A 299 7.86 -18.80 25.22
CA GLY A 299 7.49 -20.20 25.43
C GLY A 299 6.83 -20.89 24.23
N GLY A 300 6.80 -20.25 23.06
CA GLY A 300 6.34 -20.85 21.81
C GLY A 300 4.82 -20.84 21.66
N GLY A 301 4.30 -21.50 20.62
CA GLY A 301 2.85 -21.68 20.43
C GLY A 301 2.43 -21.52 18.97
N PRO A 302 1.46 -20.65 18.65
CA PRO A 302 1.03 -20.44 17.28
C PRO A 302 2.19 -20.03 16.36
N LEU A 303 2.07 -20.35 15.07
CA LEU A 303 3.17 -20.16 14.12
C LEU A 303 3.15 -18.75 13.53
N LEU A 304 4.26 -18.03 13.66
CA LEU A 304 4.56 -16.83 12.87
C LEU A 304 5.68 -17.17 11.87
N SER A 305 5.38 -17.11 10.57
CA SER A 305 6.33 -17.45 9.50
C SER A 305 6.57 -16.23 8.62
N LEU A 306 7.81 -15.76 8.57
CA LEU A 306 8.26 -14.61 7.79
C LEU A 306 9.23 -15.08 6.70
N SER A 307 8.96 -14.76 5.44
CA SER A 307 9.84 -15.13 4.32
C SER A 307 10.06 -13.99 3.34
N SER A 308 11.30 -13.73 2.94
CA SER A 308 11.63 -12.78 1.88
C SER A 308 12.55 -13.44 0.85
N ASP A 309 12.25 -13.30 -0.44
CA ASP A 309 13.18 -13.76 -1.48
C ASP A 309 14.34 -12.77 -1.60
N ILE A 310 14.03 -11.47 -1.71
CA ILE A 310 15.01 -10.38 -1.76
C ILE A 310 14.59 -9.26 -0.81
N GLY A 311 15.33 -9.08 0.28
CA GLY A 311 15.21 -7.94 1.19
C GLY A 311 15.24 -8.31 2.66
N ALA A 312 15.08 -7.29 3.51
CA ALA A 312 15.31 -7.40 4.94
C ALA A 312 14.08 -7.91 5.70
N ILE A 313 14.32 -8.71 6.73
CA ILE A 313 13.33 -9.07 7.75
C ILE A 313 13.79 -8.49 9.06
N THR A 314 12.96 -7.67 9.68
CA THR A 314 13.17 -7.13 11.03
C THR A 314 12.10 -7.68 11.96
N VAL A 315 12.52 -8.14 13.13
CA VAL A 315 11.62 -8.57 14.20
C VAL A 315 11.96 -7.79 15.47
N GLU A 316 10.97 -7.14 16.06
CA GLU A 316 11.07 -6.30 17.26
C GLU A 316 10.18 -6.84 18.38
#